data_AF-A0A7X7VF62-F1
#
_entry.id   AF-A0A7X7VF62-F1
#
_cell.length_a   1.000
_cell.length_b   1.000
_cell.length_c   1.000
_cell.angle_alpha   90.00
_cell.angle_beta   90.00
_cell.angle_gamma   90.00
#
_symmetry.space_group_name_H-M   'P 1'
#
loop_
_entity.id
_entity.type
_entity.pdbx_description
1 polymer ?
#
loop_
_entity_poly.entity_id
_entity_poly.type
_entity_poly.pdbx_seq_one_letter_code
_entity_poly.pdbx_strand_id
1 'polypeptide(L)' 'MKKLAVLALAGTIALTAALAFPMYPDLNRQSDCNRNHEECREYTLNLDAPWYKVMVLLTACDVAFGKCMLGL' A
#
# COMPACT_ATOMS: atom_id res chain seq x y z
N MET A 1 -2.66 25.36 -21.70
CA MET A 1 -2.12 25.47 -20.33
C MET A 1 -2.68 24.39 -19.39
N LYS A 2 -4.00 24.31 -19.15
CA LYS A 2 -4.58 23.35 -18.17
C LYS A 2 -4.27 21.87 -18.44
N LYS A 3 -4.27 21.42 -19.71
CA LYS A 3 -4.01 20.01 -20.06
C LYS A 3 -2.57 19.57 -19.75
N LEU A 4 -1.59 20.47 -19.86
CA LEU A 4 -0.19 20.18 -19.53
C LEU A 4 0.02 20.05 -18.02
N ALA A 5 -0.68 20.87 -17.22
CA ALA A 5 -0.63 20.76 -15.77
C ALA A 5 -1.23 19.43 -15.27
N VAL A 6 -2.32 18.96 -15.89
CA VAL A 6 -2.93 17.67 -15.54
C VAL A 6 -2.01 16.49 -15.89
N LEU A 7 -1.35 16.54 -17.05
CA LEU A 7 -0.38 15.51 -17.45
C LEU A 7 0.85 15.50 -16.55
N ALA A 8 1.35 16.67 -16.17
CA ALA A 8 2.47 16.79 -15.22
C ALA A 8 2.08 16.22 -13.85
N LEU A 9 0.87 16.51 -13.35
CA LEU A 9 0.39 15.96 -12.09
C LEU A 9 0.28 14.43 -12.13
N ALA A 10 -0.36 13.90 -13.18
CA ALA A 10 -0.50 12.46 -13.37
C ALA A 10 0.86 11.76 -13.50
N GLY A 11 1.80 12.39 -14.22
CA GLY A 11 3.18 11.93 -14.34
C GLY A 11 3.89 11.92 -13.00
N THR A 12 3.77 12.98 -12.20
CA THR A 12 4.37 13.01 -10.86
C THR A 12 3.79 11.95 -9.93
N ILE A 13 2.47 11.71 -9.96
CA ILE A 13 1.81 10.69 -9.13
C ILE A 13 2.27 9.28 -9.54
N ALA A 14 2.36 9.01 -10.84
CA ALA A 14 2.88 7.74 -11.35
C ALA A 14 4.35 7.53 -10.98
N LEU A 15 5.15 8.60 -11.03
CA LEU A 15 6.56 8.55 -10.66
C LEU A 15 6.77 8.33 -9.16
N THR A 16 5.99 8.98 -8.29
CA THR A 16 6.04 8.70 -6.84
C THR A 16 5.58 7.29 -6.53
N ALA A 17 4.56 6.78 -7.22
CA ALA A 17 4.15 5.38 -7.06
C ALA A 17 5.28 4.43 -7.49
N ALA A 18 5.94 4.68 -8.62
CA ALA A 18 7.05 3.83 -9.10
C ALA A 18 8.30 3.90 -8.20
N LEU A 19 8.62 5.07 -7.63
CA LEU A 19 9.81 5.27 -6.82
C LEU A 19 9.64 4.84 -5.35
N ALA A 20 8.41 4.87 -4.83
CA ALA A 20 8.13 4.44 -3.46
C ALA A 20 8.08 2.91 -3.30
N PHE A 21 7.97 2.15 -4.39
CA PHE A 21 7.77 0.70 -4.38
C PHE A 21 8.91 -0.02 -5.11
N PRO A 22 9.97 -0.44 -4.41
CA PRO A 22 11.04 -1.22 -5.02
C PRO A 22 10.53 -2.64 -5.32
N MET A 23 10.39 -2.95 -6.61
CA MET A 23 10.19 -4.33 -7.12
C MET A 23 11.32 -5.25 -6.64
N TYR A 24 11.11 -5.96 -5.53
CA TYR A 24 12.00 -7.02 -5.08
C TYR A 24 11.50 -8.36 -5.64
N PRO A 25 12.34 -9.07 -6.43
CA PRO A 25 11.91 -10.23 -7.22
C PRO A 25 11.81 -11.53 -6.42
N ASP A 26 12.04 -11.50 -5.10
CA ASP A 26 11.85 -12.67 -4.26
C ASP A 26 10.36 -12.85 -3.97
N LEU A 27 9.74 -13.65 -4.84
CA LEU A 27 8.52 -14.44 -4.65
C LEU A 27 8.04 -14.46 -3.19
N ASN A 28 7.31 -13.43 -2.81
CA ASN A 28 6.60 -13.41 -1.55
C ASN A 28 5.54 -14.51 -1.67
N ARG A 29 5.70 -15.60 -0.91
CA ARG A 29 4.74 -16.71 -0.99
C ARG A 29 3.36 -16.11 -0.72
N GLN A 30 2.41 -16.38 -1.60
CA GLN A 30 1.04 -15.85 -1.45
C GLN A 30 0.47 -16.11 -0.05
N SER A 31 0.84 -17.24 0.57
CA SER A 31 0.54 -17.57 1.96
C SER A 31 1.11 -16.58 2.98
N ASP A 32 2.35 -16.13 2.78
CA ASP A 32 3.00 -15.14 3.66
C ASP A 32 2.40 -13.75 3.48
N CYS A 33 2.05 -13.36 2.24
CA CYS A 33 1.30 -12.13 2.00
C CYS A 33 -0.06 -12.13 2.70
N ASN A 34 -0.81 -13.21 2.56
CA ASN A 34 -2.13 -13.33 3.16
C ASN A 34 -2.04 -13.34 4.69
N ARG A 35 -1.09 -14.11 5.26
CA ARG A 35 -0.86 -14.16 6.70
C ARG A 35 -0.47 -12.79 7.26
N ASN A 36 0.49 -12.11 6.65
CA ASN A 36 0.91 -10.77 7.09
C ASN A 36 -0.23 -9.74 6.99
N HIS A 37 -1.10 -9.88 5.98
CA HIS A 37 -2.28 -9.04 5.82
C HIS A 37 -3.30 -9.26 6.94
N GLU A 38 -3.60 -10.53 7.27
CA GLU A 38 -4.48 -10.89 8.36
C GLU A 38 -3.94 -10.41 9.72
N GLU A 39 -2.67 -10.68 10.01
CA GLU A 39 -1.99 -10.24 11.24
C GLU A 39 -1.99 -8.70 11.38
N CYS A 40 -1.72 -7.97 10.28
CA CYS A 40 -1.75 -6.50 10.27
C CYS A 40 -3.14 -5.94 10.60
N ARG A 41 -4.20 -6.53 10.01
CA ARG A 41 -5.57 -6.09 10.26
C ARG A 41 -6.02 -6.44 11.67
N GLU A 42 -5.70 -7.63 12.16
CA GLU A 42 -6.01 -8.05 13.53
C GLU A 42 -5.35 -7.12 14.55
N TYR A 43 -4.05 -6.84 14.40
CA TYR A 43 -3.34 -5.88 15.26
C TYR A 43 -4.01 -4.51 15.21
N THR A 44 -4.31 -4.01 14.01
CA THR A 44 -4.87 -2.66 13.81
C THR A 44 -6.27 -2.51 14.42
N LEU A 45 -7.11 -3.55 14.31
CA LEU A 45 -8.46 -3.54 14.89
C LEU A 45 -8.44 -3.63 16.43
N ASN A 46 -7.38 -4.21 16.99
CA ASN A 46 -7.18 -4.30 18.44
C ASN A 46 -6.48 -3.07 19.05
N LEU A 47 -6.12 -2.07 18.23
CA LEU A 47 -5.54 -0.83 18.74
C LEU A 47 -6.58 0.00 19.50
N ASP A 48 -6.22 0.41 20.72
CA ASP A 48 -6.93 1.47 21.43
C ASP A 48 -6.54 2.85 20.85
N ALA A 49 -7.05 3.13 19.66
CA ALA A 49 -6.78 4.34 18.91
C ALA A 49 -8.09 4.93 18.33
N PRO A 50 -8.14 6.24 18.07
CA PRO A 50 -9.27 6.86 17.40
C PRO A 50 -9.57 6.19 16.04
N TRP A 51 -10.87 6.06 15.71
CA TRP A 51 -11.34 5.35 14.52
C TRP A 51 -10.67 5.78 13.21
N TYR A 52 -10.37 7.07 13.04
CA TYR A 52 -9.73 7.59 11.82
C TYR A 52 -8.29 7.09 11.67
N LYS A 53 -7.55 6.88 12.77
CA LYS A 53 -6.20 6.30 12.73
C LYS A 53 -6.26 4.82 12.37
N VAL A 54 -7.20 4.10 12.96
CA VAL A 54 -7.46 2.68 12.64
C VAL A 54 -7.77 2.54 11.15
N MET A 55 -8.63 3.39 10.59
CA MET A 55 -8.94 3.37 9.14
C MET A 55 -7.72 3.62 8.24
N VAL A 56 -6.86 4.59 8.60
CA VAL A 56 -5.62 4.84 7.85
C VAL A 56 -4.68 3.64 7.91
N LEU A 57 -4.54 3.01 9.07
CA LEU A 57 -3.69 1.83 9.25
C LEU A 57 -4.24 0.60 8.51
N LEU A 58 -5.56 0.38 8.52
CA LEU A 58 -6.20 -0.66 7.73
C LEU A 58 -5.92 -0.47 6.23
N THR A 59 -6.06 0.76 5.75
CA THR A 59 -5.71 1.11 4.36
C THR A 59 -4.24 0.80 4.06
N ALA A 60 -3.34 1.05 5.02
CA ALA A 60 -1.92 0.70 4.88
C ALA A 60 -1.70 -0.83 4.81
N CYS A 61 -2.43 -1.63 5.60
CA CYS A 61 -2.42 -3.09 5.51
C CYS A 61 -2.89 -3.60 4.13
N ASP A 62 -3.94 -2.98 3.57
CA ASP A 62 -4.47 -3.32 2.23
C ASP A 62 -3.45 -2.99 1.13
N VAL A 63 -2.82 -1.81 1.21
CA VAL A 63 -1.79 -1.38 0.25
C VAL A 63 -0.54 -2.26 0.34
N ALA A 64 -0.09 -2.61 1.55
CA ALA A 64 1.04 -3.51 1.76
C ALA A 64 0.75 -4.91 1.20
N PHE A 65 -0.47 -5.43 1.39
CA PHE A 65 -0.89 -6.69 0.80
C PHE A 65 -0.91 -6.64 -0.73
N GLY A 66 -1.48 -5.58 -1.30
CA GLY A 66 -1.47 -5.38 -2.76
C GLY A 66 -0.05 -5.38 -3.33
N LYS A 67 0.91 -4.71 -2.67
CA LYS A 67 2.32 -4.75 -3.08
C LYS A 67 2.94 -6.13 -2.94
N CYS A 68 2.70 -6.78 -1.81
CA CYS A 68 3.18 -8.13 -1.54
C CYS A 68 2.74 -9.11 -2.63
N MET A 69 1.46 -9.06 -3.01
CA MET A 69 0.87 -9.87 -4.07
C MET A 69 1.41 -9.55 -5.47
N LEU A 70 1.85 -8.31 -5.69
CA LEU A 70 2.45 -7.86 -6.95
C LEU A 70 3.98 -8.01 -7.01
N GLY A 71 4.63 -8.46 -5.92
CA GLY A 71 6.09 -8.51 -5.82
C GLY A 71 6.75 -7.12 -5.87
N LEU A 72 6.05 -6.10 -5.35
CA LEU A 72 6.45 -4.68 -5.32
C LEU A 72 6.94 -4.23 -3.95
#